data_AF-A5KKR2-F1
#
_entry.id   AF-A5KKR2-F1
#
_cell.length_a   1.000
_cell.length_b   1.000
_cell.length_c   1.000
_cell.angle_alpha   90.00
_cell.angle_beta   90.00
_cell.angle_gamma   90.00
#
_symmetry.space_group_name_H-M   'P 1'
#
loop_
_entity.id
_entity.type
_entity.pdbx_description
1 polymer ?
#
loop_
_entity_poly.entity_id
_entity_poly.type
_entity_poly.pdbx_seq_one_letter_code
_entity_poly.pdbx_strand_id
1 'polypeptide(L)'
;MIGRGVLADPAIARKIKGGDGADKAEMRHFHDMLYEAYCEEMSGERTVLYKMKELWFYLASSFTNSRPYAKKIKKAEKCAVYEKIIEELFANEEVI
;
A
#
# COMPACT_ATOMS: atom_id res chain seq x y z
N MET A 1 -15.78 -7.39 11.10
CA MET A 1 -14.32 -7.32 11.24
C MET A 1 -13.71 -7.89 9.95
N ILE A 2 -13.32 -7.03 9.02
CA ILE A 2 -12.60 -7.44 7.80
C ILE A 2 -11.20 -7.87 8.28
N GLY A 3 -10.92 -9.17 8.25
CA GLY A 3 -9.71 -9.75 8.84
C GLY A 3 -8.43 -9.32 8.11
N ARG A 4 -7.30 -9.42 8.82
CA ARG A 4 -5.93 -9.07 8.38
C ARG A 4 -5.49 -9.64 7.02
N GLY A 5 -6.19 -10.65 6.49
CA GLY A 5 -5.92 -11.23 5.17
C GLY A 5 -6.53 -10.49 3.98
N VAL A 6 -7.56 -9.66 4.17
CA VAL A 6 -8.22 -8.93 3.06
C VAL A 6 -7.45 -7.68 2.66
N LEU A 7 -6.59 -7.15 3.55
CA LEU A 7 -5.76 -5.97 3.28
C LEU A 7 -4.50 -6.26 2.45
N ALA A 8 -4.14 -7.54 2.25
CA ALA A 8 -2.81 -7.91 1.77
C ALA A 8 -2.68 -8.00 0.24
N ASP A 9 -3.78 -8.21 -0.49
CA ASP A 9 -3.72 -8.42 -1.93
C ASP A 9 -5.07 -8.12 -2.61
N PRO A 10 -5.17 -7.08 -3.47
CA PRO A 10 -6.41 -6.75 -4.18
C PRO A 10 -6.87 -7.87 -5.13
N ALA A 11 -5.97 -8.77 -5.53
CA ALA A 11 -6.27 -9.92 -6.36
C ALA A 11 -6.52 -11.21 -5.56
N ILE A 12 -6.60 -11.18 -4.22
CA ILE A 12 -6.69 -12.41 -3.41
C ILE A 12 -7.87 -13.30 -3.82
N ALA A 13 -9.01 -12.70 -4.15
CA ALA A 13 -10.19 -13.43 -4.62
C ALA A 13 -9.98 -14.08 -6.00
N ARG A 14 -9.16 -13.49 -6.87
CA ARG A 14 -8.78 -14.09 -8.16
C ARG A 14 -7.73 -15.17 -7.99
N LYS A 15 -6.70 -14.95 -7.16
CA LYS A 15 -5.66 -15.94 -6.86
C LYS A 15 -6.25 -17.22 -6.28
N ILE A 16 -7.24 -17.12 -5.39
CA ILE A 16 -7.96 -18.28 -4.84
C ILE A 16 -8.67 -19.10 -5.93
N LYS A 17 -9.05 -18.44 -7.05
CA LYS A 17 -9.69 -19.08 -8.21
C LYS A 17 -8.69 -19.47 -9.31
N GLY A 18 -7.39 -19.40 -9.05
CA GLY A 18 -6.33 -19.71 -10.01
C GLY A 18 -6.06 -18.63 -11.05
N GLY A 19 -6.54 -17.40 -10.84
CA GLY A 19 -6.24 -16.25 -11.69
C GLY A 19 -4.93 -15.55 -11.35
N ASP A 20 -4.53 -14.62 -12.21
CA ASP A 20 -3.29 -13.86 -12.08
C ASP A 20 -3.27 -12.95 -10.84
N GLY A 21 -2.06 -12.61 -10.41
CA GLY A 21 -1.84 -11.62 -9.37
C GLY A 21 -2.27 -10.21 -9.76
N ALA A 22 -2.24 -9.29 -8.80
CA ALA A 22 -2.51 -7.89 -9.11
C ALA A 22 -1.36 -7.31 -9.91
N ASP A 23 -1.66 -6.62 -11.00
CA ASP A 23 -0.65 -5.85 -11.71
C ASP A 23 -0.33 -4.54 -10.97
N LYS A 24 0.67 -3.80 -11.48
CA LYS A 24 1.12 -2.54 -10.90
C LYS A 24 0.03 -1.46 -10.84
N ALA A 25 -0.85 -1.41 -11.84
CA ALA A 25 -1.93 -0.45 -11.92
C ALA A 25 -3.05 -0.79 -10.90
N GLU A 26 -3.39 -2.07 -10.77
CA GLU A 26 -4.34 -2.55 -9.77
C GLU A 26 -3.81 -2.32 -8.34
N MET A 27 -2.52 -2.57 -8.10
CA MET A 27 -1.88 -2.28 -6.81
C MET A 27 -1.92 -0.79 -6.48
N ARG A 28 -1.67 0.08 -7.48
CA ARG A 28 -1.75 1.54 -7.30
C ARG A 28 -3.18 1.98 -6.99
N HIS A 29 -4.15 1.50 -7.75
CA HIS A 29 -5.56 1.84 -7.55
C HIS A 29 -6.06 1.40 -6.17
N PHE A 30 -5.72 0.18 -5.74
CA PHE A 30 -6.07 -0.32 -4.41
C PHE A 30 -5.45 0.51 -3.29
N HIS A 31 -4.18 0.87 -3.44
CA HIS A 31 -3.48 1.74 -2.51
C HIS A 31 -4.18 3.11 -2.37
N ASP A 32 -4.46 3.76 -3.50
CA ASP A 32 -5.01 5.13 -3.51
C ASP A 32 -6.43 5.15 -2.91
N MET A 33 -7.26 4.17 -3.26
CA MET A 33 -8.60 4.04 -2.71
C MET A 33 -8.59 3.88 -1.17
N LEU A 34 -7.67 3.08 -0.62
CA LEU A 34 -7.53 2.96 0.83
C LEU A 34 -7.00 4.23 1.47
N TYR A 35 -6.02 4.88 0.84
CA TYR A 35 -5.43 6.11 1.33
C TYR A 35 -6.47 7.24 1.40
N GLU A 36 -7.24 7.44 0.33
CA GLU A 36 -8.32 8.43 0.25
C GLU A 36 -9.40 8.16 1.29
N ALA A 37 -9.87 6.91 1.40
CA ALA A 37 -10.87 6.53 2.40
C ALA A 37 -10.39 6.81 3.84
N TYR A 38 -9.12 6.54 4.15
CA TYR A 38 -8.56 6.87 5.46
C TYR A 38 -8.43 8.37 5.69
N CYS A 39 -8.06 9.15 4.67
CA CYS A 39 -8.02 10.60 4.75
C CYS A 39 -9.39 11.22 4.99
N GLU A 40 -10.46 10.65 4.42
CA GLU A 40 -11.85 11.10 4.62
C GLU A 40 -12.40 10.71 6.00
N GLU A 41 -12.15 9.48 6.45
CA GLU A 41 -12.73 8.94 7.69
C GLU A 41 -11.96 9.39 8.94
N MET A 42 -10.65 9.64 8.83
CA MET A 42 -9.78 9.86 9.99
C MET A 42 -9.32 11.31 10.15
N SER A 43 -9.44 11.83 11.37
CA SER A 43 -8.87 13.13 11.71
C SER A 43 -7.34 13.04 11.91
N GLY A 44 -6.60 13.65 10.98
CA GLY A 44 -5.19 13.99 11.13
C GLY A 44 -4.21 13.00 10.49
N GLU A 45 -3.15 13.55 9.90
CA GLU A 45 -2.12 12.83 9.13
C GLU A 45 -1.53 11.62 9.88
N ARG A 46 -1.29 11.78 11.19
CA ARG A 46 -0.66 10.73 12.00
C ARG A 46 -1.48 9.45 12.02
N THR A 47 -2.81 9.56 12.14
CA THR A 47 -3.71 8.41 12.22
C THR A 47 -3.77 7.68 10.88
N VAL A 48 -3.91 8.44 9.79
CA VAL A 48 -3.85 7.93 8.41
C VAL A 48 -2.54 7.18 8.16
N LEU A 49 -1.40 7.81 8.49
CA LEU A 49 -0.09 7.21 8.27
C LEU A 49 0.13 5.93 9.09
N TYR A 50 -0.48 5.78 10.27
CA TYR A 50 -0.40 4.52 10.99
C TYR A 50 -1.07 3.38 10.23
N LYS A 51 -2.25 3.62 9.65
CA LYS A 51 -2.96 2.63 8.82
C LYS A 51 -2.19 2.32 7.54
N MET A 52 -1.66 3.33 6.87
CA MET A 52 -0.86 3.11 5.68
C MET A 52 0.44 2.35 5.96
N LYS A 53 1.11 2.60 7.08
CA LYS A 53 2.30 1.83 7.48
C LYS A 53 1.99 0.36 7.76
N GLU A 54 0.82 0.08 8.33
CA GLU A 54 0.33 -1.28 8.52
C GLU A 54 0.06 -1.96 7.17
N LEU A 55 -0.58 -1.26 6.24
CA LEU A 55 -0.80 -1.76 4.87
C LEU A 55 0.51 -2.12 4.17
N TRP A 56 1.51 -1.24 4.26
CA TRP A 56 2.83 -1.45 3.64
C TRP A 56 3.67 -2.56 4.28
N PHE A 57 3.30 -3.07 5.46
CA PHE A 57 3.86 -4.31 5.97
C PHE A 57 3.56 -5.50 5.05
N TYR A 58 2.39 -5.48 4.41
CA TYR A 58 1.93 -6.53 3.49
C TYR A 58 2.31 -6.21 2.04
N LEU A 59 2.04 -4.99 1.56
CA LEU A 59 2.28 -4.64 0.15
C LEU A 59 3.76 -4.60 -0.24
N ALA A 60 4.67 -4.30 0.70
CA ALA A 60 6.09 -4.18 0.36
C ALA A 60 6.65 -5.46 -0.27
N SER A 61 6.24 -6.66 0.17
CA SER A 61 6.77 -7.90 -0.39
C SER A 61 6.35 -8.16 -1.85
N SER A 62 5.41 -7.38 -2.39
CA SER A 62 4.95 -7.52 -3.77
C SER A 62 5.78 -6.71 -4.78
N PHE A 63 6.88 -6.06 -4.38
CA PHE A 63 7.72 -5.24 -5.26
C PHE A 63 9.19 -5.69 -5.26
N THR A 64 9.87 -5.54 -6.41
CA THR A 64 11.24 -5.98 -6.67
C THR A 64 12.30 -5.51 -5.67
N ASN A 65 12.33 -4.23 -5.30
CA ASN A 65 13.28 -3.67 -4.33
C ASN A 65 12.57 -2.76 -3.31
N SER A 66 11.60 -3.34 -2.61
CA SER A 66 10.76 -2.62 -1.64
C SER A 66 11.42 -2.25 -0.31
N ARG A 67 12.50 -2.94 0.11
CA ARG A 67 13.11 -2.77 1.44
C ARG A 67 13.53 -1.32 1.76
N PRO A 68 14.20 -0.56 0.87
CA PRO A 68 14.54 0.84 1.13
C PRO A 68 13.29 1.71 1.30
N TYR A 69 12.27 1.52 0.48
CA TYR A 69 11.02 2.26 0.54
C TYR A 69 10.21 1.94 1.80
N ALA A 70 10.10 0.66 2.18
CA ALA A 70 9.44 0.25 3.42
C ALA A 70 10.06 0.95 4.66
N LYS A 71 11.39 1.13 4.68
CA LYS A 71 12.07 1.91 5.72
C LYS A 71 11.71 3.39 5.68
N LYS A 72 11.65 4.02 4.50
CA LYS A 72 11.24 5.42 4.32
C LYS A 72 9.78 5.61 4.77
N ILE A 73 8.87 4.76 4.30
CA ILE A 73 7.44 4.75 4.64
C ILE A 73 7.24 4.64 6.16
N LYS A 74 7.94 3.71 6.82
CA LYS A 74 7.85 3.55 8.28
C LYS A 74 8.22 4.83 9.04
N LYS A 75 9.15 5.62 8.52
CA LYS A 75 9.65 6.87 9.12
C LYS A 75 8.85 8.12 8.71
N ALA A 76 7.94 8.03 7.74
CA ALA A 76 7.17 9.19 7.31
C ALA A 76 6.24 9.70 8.43
N GLU A 77 6.26 10.99 8.70
CA GLU A 77 5.41 11.63 9.73
C GLU A 77 4.40 12.64 9.15
N LYS A 78 4.48 12.86 7.84
CA LYS A 78 3.66 13.81 7.07
C LYS A 78 3.14 13.15 5.80
N CYS A 79 1.89 13.43 5.43
CA CYS A 79 1.25 12.86 4.25
C CYS A 79 2.03 13.22 2.98
N ALA A 80 2.41 14.49 2.83
CA ALA A 80 3.20 14.94 1.69
C ALA A 80 4.57 14.24 1.54
N VAL A 81 5.20 13.82 2.65
CA VAL A 81 6.45 13.05 2.60
C VAL A 81 6.16 11.61 2.19
N TYR A 82 5.12 11.02 2.75
CA TYR A 82 4.65 9.70 2.40
C TYR A 82 4.30 9.58 0.91
N GLU A 83 3.45 10.46 0.39
CA GLU A 83 3.04 10.51 -1.02
C GLU A 83 4.24 10.50 -1.97
N LYS A 84 5.26 11.33 -1.72
CA LYS A 84 6.49 11.34 -2.53
C LYS A 84 7.21 10.00 -2.54
N ILE A 85 7.28 9.31 -1.40
CA ILE A 85 7.91 7.99 -1.31
C ILE A 85 7.11 6.96 -2.12
N ILE A 86 5.78 7.06 -2.11
CA ILE A 86 4.90 6.19 -2.90
C ILE A 86 5.08 6.43 -4.39
N GLU A 87 5.09 7.70 -4.83
CA GLU A 87 5.37 8.04 -6.23
C GLU A 87 6.75 7.52 -6.68
N GLU A 88 7.79 7.69 -5.87
CA GLU A 88 9.12 7.11 -6.16
C GLU A 88 9.08 5.58 -6.26
N LEU A 89 8.36 4.89 -5.37
CA LEU A 89 8.25 3.43 -5.40
C LEU A 89 7.57 2.96 -6.69
N PHE A 90 6.38 3.50 -7.00
CA PHE A 90 5.64 3.11 -8.20
C PHE A 90 6.32 3.57 -9.49
N ALA A 91 7.18 4.58 -9.48
CA ALA A 91 7.96 4.95 -10.64
C ALA A 91 9.14 4.00 -10.90
N ASN A 92 9.80 3.51 -9.84
CA ASN A 92 11.09 2.83 -9.96
C ASN A 92 11.05 1.31 -9.74
N GLU A 93 9.99 0.77 -9.15
CA GLU A 93 9.88 -0.64 -8.78
C GLU A 93 8.75 -1.36 -9.51
N GLU A 94 8.93 -2.65 -9.81
CA GLU A 94 7.93 -3.47 -10.49
C GLU A 94 7.24 -4.43 -9.51
N VAL A 95 6.01 -4.82 -9.83
CA VAL A 95 5.25 -5.82 -9.07
C VAL A 95 5.69 -7.22 -9.47
N ILE A 96 5.82 -8.11 -8.49
CA ILE A 96 6.28 -9.52 -8.65
C ILE A 96 5.18 -10.55 -8.38
#